data_AF-A0A7T0RN13-F1
#
_entry.id   AF-A0A7T0RN13-F1
#
_cell.length_a   1.000
_cell.length_b   1.000
_cell.length_c   1.000
_cell.angle_alpha   90.00
_cell.angle_beta   90.00
_cell.angle_gamma   90.00
#
_symmetry.space_group_name_H-M   'P 1'
#
loop_
_entity.id
_entity.type
_entity.pdbx_description
1 polymer ?
#
loop_
_entity_poly.entity_id
_entity_poly.type
_entity_poly.pdbx_seq_one_letter_code
_entity_poly.pdbx_strand_id
1 'polypeptide(L)'
;MKFYFYFILIVTGIHSTFSYAEEFVTRFPGEKMNASGLGNFSPVHYVFNDAGELIFKEKGLAKNIVKYLEKRPPIEDSKEEKEMLTPFMPEGYQYTSAEYTIVLVRFGNYDACAPCRQHEQRIKKIHDTLIDKQINFVQVVFESKKGSTIMVSDSEFNGLMEEGNE
;
A
#
# COMPACT_ATOMS: atom_id res chain seq x y z
N MET A 1 -34.34 -23.02 52.89
CA MET A 1 -33.99 -22.01 51.86
C MET A 1 -32.61 -22.32 51.32
N LYS A 2 -32.46 -22.62 50.02
CA LYS A 2 -31.17 -22.86 49.37
C LYS A 2 -30.89 -21.68 48.42
N PHE A 3 -29.83 -20.93 48.70
CA PHE A 3 -29.33 -19.87 47.83
C PHE A 3 -28.42 -20.50 46.78
N TYR A 4 -28.75 -20.30 45.49
CA TYR A 4 -27.88 -20.66 44.37
C TYR A 4 -27.16 -19.40 43.90
N PHE A 5 -25.86 -19.31 44.19
CA PHE A 5 -24.97 -18.33 43.58
C PHE A 5 -24.67 -18.78 42.14
N TYR A 6 -25.14 -18.01 41.15
CA TYR A 6 -24.67 -18.16 39.77
C TYR A 6 -23.41 -17.31 39.59
N PHE A 7 -22.27 -17.98 39.49
CA PHE A 7 -21.03 -17.38 38.99
C PHE A 7 -21.14 -17.24 37.47
N ILE A 8 -21.32 -16.01 36.96
CA ILE A 8 -21.20 -15.73 35.54
C ILE A 8 -19.71 -15.52 35.25
N LEU A 9 -19.08 -16.53 34.68
CA LEU A 9 -17.72 -16.47 34.15
C LEU A 9 -17.79 -15.73 32.81
N ILE A 10 -17.56 -14.41 32.84
CA ILE A 10 -17.39 -13.61 31.62
C ILE A 10 -16.00 -13.95 31.07
N VAL A 11 -15.93 -14.89 30.15
CA VAL A 11 -14.74 -15.12 29.34
C VAL A 11 -14.70 -13.98 28.31
N THR A 12 -13.98 -12.90 28.63
CA THR A 12 -13.54 -11.93 27.63
C THR A 12 -12.57 -12.65 26.71
N GLY A 13 -13.09 -13.18 25.59
CA GLY A 13 -12.27 -13.68 24.51
C GLY A 13 -11.50 -12.52 23.92
N ILE A 14 -10.26 -12.34 24.37
CA ILE A 14 -9.28 -11.51 23.67
C ILE A 14 -9.07 -12.24 22.34
N HIS A 15 -9.80 -11.83 21.30
CA HIS A 15 -9.45 -12.17 19.94
C HIS A 15 -8.15 -11.42 19.67
N SER A 16 -7.03 -12.07 19.97
CA SER A 16 -5.75 -11.69 19.40
C SER A 16 -5.87 -11.98 17.91
N THR A 17 -6.35 -10.99 17.14
CA THR A 17 -6.16 -10.98 15.70
C THR A 17 -4.67 -10.86 15.49
N PHE A 18 -3.99 -12.01 15.37
CA PHE A 18 -2.69 -12.03 14.73
C PHE A 18 -2.90 -11.41 13.35
N SER A 19 -2.45 -10.17 13.20
CA SER A 19 -2.41 -9.56 11.89
C SER A 19 -1.17 -10.11 11.19
N TYR A 20 -1.41 -10.73 10.04
CA TYR A 20 -0.36 -11.19 9.16
C TYR A 20 -0.21 -10.15 8.06
N ALA A 21 0.98 -10.03 7.48
CA ALA A 21 1.17 -9.24 6.28
C ALA A 21 0.27 -9.79 5.16
N GLU A 22 -0.65 -8.98 4.65
CA GLU A 22 -1.59 -9.37 3.60
C GLU A 22 -1.30 -8.62 2.29
N GLU A 23 -1.40 -9.34 1.16
CA GLU A 23 -1.32 -8.77 -0.18
C GLU A 23 -2.72 -8.68 -0.80
N PHE A 24 -3.07 -7.49 -1.29
CA PHE A 24 -4.35 -7.23 -1.96
C PHE A 24 -4.13 -6.66 -3.36
N VAL A 25 -5.01 -7.02 -4.29
CA VAL A 25 -5.03 -6.42 -5.63
C VAL A 25 -6.46 -6.03 -5.99
N THR A 26 -6.71 -4.74 -6.15
CA THR A 26 -7.98 -4.20 -6.67
C THR A 26 -7.79 -3.72 -8.11
N ARG A 27 -8.81 -3.95 -8.96
CA ARG A 27 -8.75 -3.65 -10.39
C ARG A 27 -9.92 -2.77 -10.82
N PHE A 28 -9.62 -1.74 -11.59
CA PHE A 28 -10.60 -0.75 -12.05
C PHE A 28 -10.43 -0.44 -13.54
N PRO A 29 -11.49 -0.06 -14.26
CA PRO A 29 -11.37 0.48 -15.61
C PRO A 29 -10.49 1.74 -15.64
N GLY A 30 -9.66 1.90 -16.66
CA GLY A 30 -8.73 3.04 -16.79
C GLY A 30 -9.39 4.42 -16.79
N GLU A 31 -10.63 4.52 -17.28
CA GLU A 31 -11.37 5.79 -17.28
C GLU A 31 -11.63 6.32 -15.88
N LYS A 32 -11.68 5.43 -14.87
CA LYS A 32 -11.86 5.84 -13.47
C LYS A 32 -10.65 6.59 -12.91
N MET A 33 -9.45 6.41 -13.46
CA MET A 33 -8.25 7.08 -12.94
C MET A 33 -8.33 8.60 -13.09
N ASN A 34 -8.75 9.10 -14.25
CA ASN A 34 -8.91 10.55 -14.45
C ASN A 34 -10.00 11.15 -13.55
N ALA A 35 -11.09 10.42 -13.34
CA ALA A 35 -12.20 10.85 -12.51
C ALA A 35 -11.91 10.72 -11.00
N SER A 36 -10.86 9.98 -10.61
CA SER A 36 -10.56 9.66 -9.21
C SER A 36 -9.89 10.77 -8.41
N GLY A 37 -9.35 11.80 -9.08
CA GLY A 37 -8.47 12.78 -8.43
C GLY A 37 -7.03 12.28 -8.21
N LEU A 38 -6.74 10.97 -8.34
CA LEU A 38 -5.39 10.41 -8.23
C LEU A 38 -4.43 10.90 -9.33
N GLY A 39 -4.98 11.56 -10.35
CA GLY A 39 -4.26 12.05 -11.52
C GLY A 39 -3.90 10.94 -12.49
N ASN A 40 -3.26 11.31 -13.61
CA ASN A 40 -2.89 10.39 -14.69
C ASN A 40 -1.44 9.88 -14.56
N PHE A 41 -0.92 9.86 -13.33
CA PHE A 41 0.47 9.50 -13.04
C PHE A 41 0.55 8.08 -12.52
N SER A 42 1.42 7.27 -13.11
CA SER A 42 1.69 5.90 -12.68
C SER A 42 3.18 5.58 -12.86
N PRO A 43 3.80 4.88 -11.89
CA PRO A 43 3.25 4.51 -10.57
C PRO A 43 3.18 5.66 -9.55
N VAL A 44 2.38 5.46 -8.50
CA VAL A 44 2.41 6.26 -7.27
C VAL A 44 2.42 5.32 -6.07
N HIS A 45 3.28 5.62 -5.11
CA HIS A 45 3.48 4.85 -3.88
C HIS A 45 3.01 5.65 -2.67
N TYR A 46 2.30 4.98 -1.77
CA TYR A 46 1.83 5.53 -0.50
C TYR A 46 2.27 4.61 0.62
N VAL A 47 2.60 5.18 1.78
CA VAL A 47 2.84 4.41 3.02
C VAL A 47 2.02 5.02 4.15
N PHE A 48 1.16 4.20 4.75
CA PHE A 48 0.38 4.54 5.94
C PHE A 48 0.96 3.86 7.17
N ASN A 49 0.91 4.53 8.32
CA ASN A 49 1.25 3.96 9.62
C ASN A 49 0.05 3.17 10.23
N ASP A 50 0.25 2.62 11.43
CA ASP A 50 -0.73 1.88 12.23
C ASP A 50 -1.92 2.70 12.72
N ALA A 51 -1.82 4.04 12.70
CA ALA A 51 -2.95 4.96 12.90
C ALA A 51 -3.74 5.23 11.61
N GLY A 52 -3.27 4.68 10.48
CA GLY A 52 -3.84 4.92 9.16
C GLY A 52 -3.61 6.35 8.66
N GLU A 53 -2.50 6.97 9.07
CA GLU A 53 -2.06 8.29 8.62
C GLU A 53 -0.99 8.12 7.54
N LEU A 54 -1.06 8.92 6.48
CA LEU A 54 -0.09 8.91 5.39
C LEU A 54 1.22 9.55 5.85
N ILE A 55 2.31 8.77 5.82
CA ILE A 55 3.65 9.22 6.24
C ILE A 55 4.62 9.38 5.06
N PHE A 56 4.23 8.89 3.88
CA PHE A 56 5.02 9.00 2.66
C PHE A 56 4.16 8.86 1.40
N LYS A 57 4.46 9.69 0.39
CA LYS A 57 3.88 9.65 -0.95
C LYS A 57 4.96 9.97 -1.97
N GLU A 58 5.10 9.15 -3.01
CA GLU A 58 6.05 9.39 -4.10
C GLU A 58 5.47 8.97 -5.45
N LYS A 59 5.67 9.81 -6.47
CA LYS A 59 5.36 9.48 -7.87
C LYS A 59 6.61 8.89 -8.51
N GLY A 60 6.45 7.93 -9.42
CA GLY A 60 7.59 7.23 -10.00
C GLY A 60 8.09 6.10 -9.09
N LEU A 61 9.36 5.74 -9.21
CA LEU A 61 9.91 4.56 -8.57
C LEU A 61 10.36 4.90 -7.13
N ALA A 62 9.75 4.27 -6.13
CA ALA A 62 10.05 4.50 -4.72
C ALA A 62 11.29 3.74 -4.24
N LYS A 63 12.48 4.08 -4.78
CA LYS A 63 13.73 3.30 -4.59
C LYS A 63 14.11 3.05 -3.13
N ASN A 64 13.75 3.98 -2.23
CA ASN A 64 14.10 3.94 -0.80
C ASN A 64 12.89 3.74 0.13
N ILE A 65 11.81 3.12 -0.34
CA ILE A 65 10.54 3.01 0.42
C ILE A 65 10.72 2.44 1.85
N VAL A 66 11.71 1.56 2.07
CA VAL A 66 12.03 0.99 3.38
C VAL A 66 12.42 2.05 4.42
N LYS A 67 13.11 3.13 4.03
CA LYS A 67 13.51 4.23 4.94
C LYS A 67 12.32 5.03 5.47
N TYR A 68 11.14 4.81 4.91
CA TYR A 68 9.91 5.47 5.31
C TYR A 68 9.02 4.56 6.16
N LEU A 69 9.42 3.30 6.38
CA LEU A 69 8.86 2.40 7.39
C LEU A 69 9.45 2.67 8.79
N GLU A 70 9.97 3.87 9.00
CA GLU A 70 10.37 4.41 10.30
C GLU A 70 9.25 5.33 10.76
N LYS A 71 8.92 5.34 12.05
CA LYS A 71 7.79 6.12 12.62
C LYS A 71 7.98 7.63 12.38
N ARG A 72 7.56 8.10 11.20
CA ARG A 72 7.59 9.49 10.76
C ARG A 72 6.27 10.19 11.10
N PRO A 73 6.29 11.51 11.30
CA PRO A 73 5.04 12.26 11.42
C PRO A 73 4.24 12.16 10.11
N PRO A 74 2.90 12.24 10.18
CA PRO A 74 2.06 12.33 9.00
C PRO A 74 2.43 13.53 8.12
N ILE A 75 2.24 13.38 6.80
CA ILE A 75 2.33 14.52 5.88
C ILE A 75 1.09 15.41 5.99
N GLU A 76 1.20 16.68 5.59
CA GLU A 76 0.14 17.69 5.72
C GLU A 76 -1.20 17.24 5.13
N ASP A 77 -1.18 16.66 3.93
CA ASP A 77 -2.39 16.28 3.17
C ASP A 77 -2.86 14.84 3.46
N SER A 78 -2.37 14.22 4.54
CA SER A 78 -2.64 12.81 4.87
C SER A 78 -4.12 12.42 4.84
N LYS A 79 -4.99 13.29 5.37
CA LYS A 79 -6.43 13.05 5.42
C LYS A 79 -7.07 13.09 4.02
N GLU A 80 -6.76 14.09 3.22
CA GLU A 80 -7.29 14.26 1.87
C GLU A 80 -6.87 13.10 0.96
N GLU A 81 -5.59 12.73 1.02
CA GLU A 81 -5.05 11.60 0.25
C GLU A 81 -5.70 10.27 0.65
N LYS A 82 -5.92 10.05 1.96
CA LYS A 82 -6.62 8.86 2.45
C LYS A 82 -8.06 8.81 1.95
N GLU A 83 -8.79 9.92 2.04
CA GLU A 83 -10.18 10.01 1.57
C GLU A 83 -10.28 9.75 0.05
N MET A 84 -9.35 10.30 -0.72
CA MET A 84 -9.25 10.07 -2.17
C MET A 84 -8.94 8.60 -2.51
N LEU A 85 -8.06 7.94 -1.75
CA LEU A 85 -7.61 6.58 -2.02
C LEU A 85 -8.62 5.51 -1.56
N THR A 86 -9.37 5.78 -0.49
CA THR A 86 -10.30 4.83 0.16
C THR A 86 -11.29 4.15 -0.80
N PRO A 87 -11.91 4.83 -1.79
CA PRO A 87 -12.80 4.18 -2.76
C PRO A 87 -12.15 3.08 -3.61
N PHE A 88 -10.82 3.03 -3.66
CA PHE A 88 -10.05 2.09 -4.47
C PHE A 88 -9.42 0.95 -3.66
N MET A 89 -9.49 1.04 -2.33
CA MET A 89 -9.00 0.01 -1.42
C MET A 89 -9.92 -1.22 -1.42
N PRO A 90 -9.45 -2.38 -0.92
CA PRO A 90 -10.32 -3.54 -0.71
C PRO A 90 -11.57 -3.17 0.10
N GLU A 91 -12.70 -3.81 -0.19
CA GLU A 91 -13.95 -3.53 0.51
C GLU A 91 -13.78 -3.76 2.02
N GLY A 92 -14.14 -2.76 2.83
CA GLY A 92 -14.00 -2.81 4.29
C GLY A 92 -12.57 -2.68 4.82
N TYR A 93 -11.58 -2.35 3.98
CA TYR A 93 -10.17 -2.26 4.38
C TYR A 93 -9.97 -1.32 5.58
N GLN A 94 -9.24 -1.82 6.59
CA GLN A 94 -8.85 -1.07 7.78
C GLN A 94 -7.36 -0.74 7.70
N TYR A 95 -7.01 0.54 7.59
CA TYR A 95 -5.61 0.98 7.54
C TYR A 95 -4.83 0.66 8.82
N THR A 96 -5.52 0.47 9.93
CA THR A 96 -4.96 0.10 11.24
C THR A 96 -4.82 -1.40 11.43
N SER A 97 -5.03 -2.21 10.39
CA SER A 97 -4.91 -3.66 10.46
C SER A 97 -3.47 -4.14 10.54
N ALA A 98 -2.50 -3.29 10.23
CA ALA A 98 -1.08 -3.62 10.07
C ALA A 98 -0.20 -2.52 10.68
N GLU A 99 1.08 -2.78 10.97
CA GLU A 99 1.98 -1.70 11.43
C GLU A 99 2.18 -0.66 10.33
N TYR A 100 2.21 -1.13 9.08
CA TYR A 100 2.30 -0.29 7.90
C TYR A 100 1.44 -0.83 6.76
N THR A 101 0.85 0.06 5.97
CA THR A 101 0.24 -0.29 4.68
C THR A 101 0.98 0.41 3.55
N ILE A 102 1.55 -0.35 2.63
CA ILE A 102 2.09 0.16 1.37
C ILE A 102 1.00 0.06 0.32
N VAL A 103 0.66 1.17 -0.34
CA VAL A 103 -0.27 1.17 -1.48
C VAL A 103 0.49 1.55 -2.76
N LEU A 104 0.39 0.70 -3.78
CA LEU A 104 0.89 0.95 -5.13
C LEU A 104 -0.28 1.21 -6.07
N VAL A 105 -0.41 2.45 -6.54
CA VAL A 105 -1.34 2.83 -7.59
C VAL A 105 -0.64 2.75 -8.94
N ARG A 106 -1.17 1.93 -9.87
CA ARG A 106 -0.54 1.73 -11.19
C ARG A 106 -1.50 1.44 -12.32
N PHE A 107 -1.05 1.67 -13.56
CA PHE A 107 -1.74 1.16 -14.75
C PHE A 107 -1.44 -0.33 -14.98
N GLY A 108 -2.39 -1.06 -15.55
CA GLY A 108 -2.27 -2.49 -15.84
C GLY A 108 -1.27 -2.85 -16.96
N ASN A 109 -0.84 -1.88 -17.78
CA ASN A 109 0.23 -2.06 -18.77
C ASN A 109 1.64 -2.00 -18.15
N TYR A 110 1.73 -2.01 -16.81
CA TYR A 110 2.97 -2.04 -16.04
C TYR A 110 3.98 -3.09 -16.53
N ASP A 111 3.50 -4.23 -17.02
CA ASP A 111 4.34 -5.33 -17.52
C ASP A 111 5.14 -4.95 -18.78
N ALA A 112 4.66 -4.00 -19.57
CA ALA A 112 5.38 -3.50 -20.74
C ALA A 112 6.55 -2.58 -20.37
N CYS A 113 6.62 -2.11 -19.11
CA CYS A 113 7.72 -1.31 -18.57
C CYS A 113 8.67 -2.19 -17.75
N ALA A 114 9.84 -2.52 -18.30
CA ALA A 114 10.83 -3.36 -17.62
C ALA A 114 11.29 -2.79 -16.25
N PRO A 115 11.60 -1.49 -16.09
CA PRO A 115 11.92 -0.90 -14.78
C PRO A 115 10.78 -1.00 -13.78
N CYS A 116 9.54 -0.83 -14.25
CA CYS A 116 8.35 -0.91 -13.42
C CYS A 116 8.16 -2.33 -12.85
N ARG A 117 8.35 -3.37 -13.68
CA ARG A 117 8.36 -4.76 -13.21
C ARG A 117 9.46 -5.05 -12.20
N GLN A 118 10.68 -4.58 -12.45
CA GLN A 118 11.78 -4.77 -11.49
C GLN A 118 11.47 -4.08 -10.15
N HIS A 119 10.84 -2.91 -10.18
CA HIS A 119 10.45 -2.20 -8.97
C HIS A 119 9.34 -2.91 -8.20
N GLU A 120 8.31 -3.42 -8.89
CA GLU A 120 7.26 -4.24 -8.27
C GLU A 120 7.86 -5.48 -7.58
N GLN A 121 8.81 -6.15 -8.24
CA GLN A 121 9.53 -7.27 -7.63
C GLN A 121 10.34 -6.86 -6.40
N ARG A 122 10.98 -5.68 -6.40
CA ARG A 122 11.67 -5.14 -5.21
C ARG A 122 10.70 -4.87 -4.07
N ILE A 123 9.54 -4.26 -4.33
CA ILE A 123 8.52 -3.99 -3.30
C ILE A 123 7.96 -5.30 -2.74
N LYS A 124 7.68 -6.29 -3.60
CA LYS A 124 7.24 -7.61 -3.15
C LYS A 124 8.30 -8.28 -2.28
N LYS A 125 9.58 -8.19 -2.65
CA LYS A 125 10.68 -8.67 -1.81
C LYS A 125 10.75 -7.94 -0.46
N ILE A 126 10.47 -6.64 -0.42
CA ILE A 126 10.41 -5.86 0.83
C ILE A 126 9.27 -6.38 1.71
N HIS A 127 8.06 -6.56 1.15
CA HIS A 127 6.93 -7.17 1.84
C HIS A 127 7.30 -8.54 2.44
N ASP A 128 7.89 -9.42 1.63
CA ASP A 128 8.26 -10.77 2.04
C ASP A 128 9.38 -10.77 3.11
N THR A 129 10.33 -9.83 3.01
CA THR A 129 11.47 -9.71 3.94
C THR A 129 11.07 -9.03 5.26
N LEU A 130 10.04 -8.18 5.23
CA LEU A 130 9.53 -7.44 6.39
C LEU A 130 8.19 -7.99 6.87
N ILE A 131 7.89 -9.25 6.58
CA ILE A 131 6.64 -9.91 7.00
C ILE A 131 6.45 -9.86 8.52
N ASP A 132 7.55 -9.91 9.28
CA ASP A 132 7.56 -9.79 10.74
C ASP A 132 7.10 -8.41 11.24
N LYS A 133 7.18 -7.37 10.38
CA LYS A 133 6.65 -6.03 10.64
C LYS A 133 5.19 -5.86 10.22
N GLN A 134 4.49 -6.96 9.87
CA GLN A 134 3.06 -6.97 9.52
C GLN A 134 2.72 -5.87 8.51
N ILE A 135 3.44 -5.82 7.38
CA ILE A 135 3.25 -4.79 6.37
C ILE A 135 2.22 -5.28 5.36
N ASN A 136 1.07 -4.61 5.28
CA ASN A 136 0.12 -4.89 4.20
C ASN A 136 0.59 -4.25 2.89
N PHE A 137 0.41 -4.97 1.79
CA PHE A 137 0.68 -4.46 0.45
C PHE A 137 -0.58 -4.46 -0.40
N VAL A 138 -1.04 -3.28 -0.79
CA VAL A 138 -2.24 -3.09 -1.60
C VAL A 138 -1.85 -2.56 -2.97
N GLN A 139 -2.27 -3.27 -4.02
CA GLN A 139 -2.11 -2.83 -5.39
C GLN A 139 -3.45 -2.33 -5.93
N VAL A 140 -3.51 -1.06 -6.31
CA VAL A 140 -4.64 -0.45 -7.02
C VAL A 140 -4.27 -0.37 -8.49
N VAL A 141 -4.91 -1.21 -9.32
CA VAL A 141 -4.58 -1.35 -10.74
C VAL A 141 -5.69 -0.76 -11.60
N PHE A 142 -5.36 0.28 -12.36
CA PHE A 142 -6.22 0.84 -13.40
C PHE A 142 -5.89 0.20 -14.75
N GLU A 143 -6.86 -0.45 -15.40
CA GLU A 143 -6.64 -1.08 -16.70
C GLU A 143 -6.30 -0.04 -17.76
N SER A 144 -5.18 -0.23 -18.47
CA SER A 144 -4.71 0.74 -19.44
C SER A 144 -5.48 0.62 -20.76
N LYS A 145 -5.92 1.76 -21.31
CA LYS A 145 -6.20 1.89 -22.75
C LYS A 145 -4.91 2.31 -23.48
N LYS A 146 -4.81 2.02 -24.78
CA LYS A 146 -3.71 2.53 -25.64
C LYS A 146 -3.44 4.02 -25.34
N GLY A 147 -2.21 4.36 -24.94
CA GLY A 147 -1.79 5.75 -24.68
C GLY A 147 -1.59 6.15 -23.22
N SER A 148 -1.73 5.24 -22.24
CA SER A 148 -1.36 5.53 -20.84
C SER A 148 0.14 5.83 -20.71
N THR A 149 0.48 7.01 -20.20
CA THR A 149 1.87 7.42 -19.97
C THR A 149 2.37 6.85 -18.65
N ILE A 150 3.32 5.93 -18.73
CA ILE A 150 4.14 5.52 -17.59
C ILE A 150 5.24 6.56 -17.47
N MET A 151 5.25 7.32 -16.38
CA MET A 151 6.26 8.36 -16.15
C MET A 151 7.29 7.84 -15.15
N VAL A 152 8.36 7.27 -15.69
CA VAL A 152 9.60 6.99 -14.96
C VAL A 152 10.65 7.92 -15.55
N SER A 153 11.34 8.70 -14.71
CA SER A 153 12.41 9.55 -15.21
C SER A 153 13.61 8.73 -15.71
N ASP A 154 14.38 9.26 -16.66
CA ASP A 154 15.57 8.57 -17.19
C ASP A 154 16.61 8.26 -16.09
N SER A 155 16.70 9.10 -15.05
CA SER A 155 17.56 8.85 -13.89
C SER A 155 17.04 7.73 -12.98
N GLU A 156 15.72 7.60 -12.82
CA GLU A 156 15.11 6.47 -12.12
C GLU A 156 15.32 5.16 -12.89
N PHE A 157 15.18 5.21 -14.22
CA PHE A 157 15.46 4.13 -15.17
C PHE A 157 16.90 3.63 -15.06
N ASN A 158 17.89 4.54 -15.12
CA ASN A 158 19.30 4.15 -15.08
C ASN A 158 19.74 3.65 -13.70
N GLY A 159 19.30 4.30 -12.60
CA GLY A 159 19.73 3.89 -11.27
C GLY A 159 19.14 2.55 -10.77
N LEU A 160 18.05 2.03 -11.36
CA LEU A 160 17.60 0.65 -11.06
C LEU A 160 18.48 -0.41 -11.73
N MET A 161 19.09 -0.08 -12.86
CA MET A 161 20.00 -0.96 -13.61
C MET A 161 21.41 -0.95 -13.03
N GLU A 162 21.83 0.15 -12.41
CA GLU A 162 23.17 0.32 -11.81
C GLU A 162 23.28 -0.24 -10.39
N GLU A 163 22.18 -0.35 -9.62
CA GLU A 163 22.14 -0.95 -8.27
C GLU A 163 22.15 -2.49 -8.30
N GLY A 164 23.11 -3.07 -9.03
CA GLY A 164 23.57 -4.44 -8.88
C GLY A 164 24.78 -4.59 -7.94
N ASN A 165 25.24 -3.50 -7.32
CA ASN A 165 26.33 -3.47 -6.34
C ASN A 165 26.12 -2.31 -5.37
N GLU A 166 25.57 -2.59 -4.19
CA GLU A 166 25.97 -2.08 -2.85
C GLU A 166 24.97 -2.51 -1.78
#